data_AF-A0A2V6GHQ1-F1
#
_entry.id   AF-A0A2V6GHQ1-F1
#
_cell.length_a   1.000
_cell.length_b   1.000
_cell.length_c   1.000
_cell.angle_alpha   90.00
_cell.angle_beta   90.00
_cell.angle_gamma   90.00
#
_symmetry.space_group_name_H-M   'P 1'
#
loop_
_entity.id
_entity.type
_entity.pdbx_description
1 polymer ?
#
loop_
_entity_poly.entity_id
_entity_poly.type
_entity_poly.pdbx_seq_one_letter_code
_entity_poly.pdbx_strand_id
1 'polypeptide(L)'
;MLKPQYLFIAIVVCLLITIAEAAEQSLAAATVVLYNKAAPDSVQLARFYAHQRGIAHDHLVGFTCSTEEEISREEYDTTIANPLREIFKTRHWWTLHETPDQEESVTASSIHFVAVIKGIPLKIRPTADYPGDVPRPGPMGNRNEASVDSELTVLAFMSHQISGPTPNPYFQNFRAIGDFENATMLLVCRLDAPAAATVRRMIVDAIAAEKSGLWGRAYVDGAHNTSGGMEVGDQWLSEITGQLHKVGIPVVYDETPALFPEGYPMTDCALYYGWYAATVAGPFTQPDFRFLPGAVAVHIHSFSANTLRDPNANWVGPLVAKGAAASLGNVYEPYLQLTSHLDIFNDRLLH
;
A
#
# COMPACT_ATOMS: atom_id res chain seq x y z
N MET A 1 37.04 33.93 29.88
CA MET A 1 35.60 33.87 30.23
C MET A 1 34.80 34.40 29.05
N LEU A 2 34.13 33.52 28.29
CA LEU A 2 33.14 33.97 27.31
C LEU A 2 31.97 34.63 28.06
N LYS A 3 31.48 35.78 27.57
CA LYS A 3 30.30 36.43 28.16
C LYS A 3 29.08 35.49 28.04
N PRO A 4 28.22 35.39 29.06
CA PRO A 4 27.11 34.42 29.11
C PRO A 4 26.12 34.52 27.93
N GLN A 5 26.03 35.68 27.27
CA GLN A 5 25.21 35.87 26.06
C GLN A 5 25.72 35.08 24.84
N TYR A 6 27.03 34.89 24.69
CA TYR A 6 27.59 34.11 23.58
C TYR A 6 27.45 32.60 23.80
N LEU A 7 27.40 32.15 25.06
CA LEU A 7 27.13 30.77 25.42
C LEU A 7 25.67 30.39 25.11
N PHE A 8 24.72 31.28 25.35
CA PHE A 8 23.31 31.07 25.06
C PHE A 8 23.02 30.99 23.55
N ILE A 9 23.64 31.89 22.76
CA ILE A 9 23.52 31.87 21.30
C ILE A 9 24.17 30.60 20.71
N ALA A 10 25.33 30.17 21.24
CA ALA A 10 25.97 28.94 20.80
C ALA A 10 25.14 27.68 21.11
N ILE A 11 24.46 27.63 22.27
CA ILE A 11 23.57 26.53 22.64
C ILE A 11 22.32 26.50 21.75
N VAL A 12 21.71 27.66 21.45
CA VAL A 12 20.55 27.73 20.55
C VAL A 12 20.92 27.37 19.11
N VAL A 13 22.09 27.77 18.62
CA VAL A 13 22.59 27.39 17.29
C VAL A 13 22.97 25.90 17.24
N CYS A 14 23.59 25.34 18.28
CA CYS A 14 23.83 23.89 18.37
C CYS A 14 22.53 23.09 18.45
N LEU A 15 21.51 23.55 19.20
CA LEU A 15 20.20 22.90 19.21
C LEU A 15 19.54 22.94 17.83
N LEU A 16 19.55 24.10 17.15
CA LEU A 16 18.98 24.24 15.81
C LEU A 16 19.71 23.41 14.73
N ILE A 17 21.02 23.16 14.89
CA ILE A 17 21.78 22.29 13.99
C ILE A 17 21.47 20.80 14.28
N THR A 18 21.28 20.41 15.54
CA THR A 18 20.93 19.00 15.88
C THR A 18 19.49 18.61 15.53
N ILE A 19 18.56 19.57 15.45
CA ILE A 19 17.16 19.27 15.05
C ILE A 19 17.05 19.11 13.52
N ALA A 20 18.04 19.59 12.75
CA ALA A 20 18.06 19.47 11.29
C ALA A 20 18.57 18.10 10.77
N GLU A 21 19.09 17.23 11.65
CA GLU A 21 19.74 15.96 11.27
C GLU A 21 18.93 14.69 11.58
N ALA A 22 17.65 14.82 11.99
CA ALA A 22 16.68 13.76 11.76
C ALA A 22 16.05 13.95 10.37
N ALA A 23 16.89 14.11 9.34
CA ALA A 23 16.43 13.94 7.97
C ALA A 23 16.00 12.47 7.86
N GLU A 24 14.71 12.22 7.64
CA GLU A 24 14.19 10.90 7.33
C GLU A 24 15.12 10.23 6.31
N GLN A 25 15.72 9.11 6.71
CA GLN A 25 16.73 8.46 5.89
C GLN A 25 16.09 8.05 4.57
N SER A 26 16.58 8.62 3.46
CA SER A 26 15.99 8.38 2.16
C SER A 26 15.96 6.87 1.86
N LEU A 27 14.76 6.33 1.68
CA LEU A 27 14.52 4.93 1.33
C LEU A 27 14.73 4.66 -0.17
N ALA A 28 15.16 5.67 -0.94
CA ALA A 28 15.30 5.59 -2.39
C ALA A 28 16.24 4.47 -2.84
N ALA A 29 17.36 4.28 -2.13
CA ALA A 29 18.33 3.21 -2.43
C ALA A 29 17.79 1.80 -2.13
N ALA A 30 16.75 1.67 -1.30
CA ALA A 30 16.08 0.40 -1.03
C ALA A 30 14.79 0.22 -1.83
N THR A 31 14.50 1.12 -2.78
CA THR A 31 13.24 1.14 -3.53
C THR A 31 13.46 0.84 -5.01
N VAL A 32 12.63 -0.03 -5.58
CA VAL A 32 12.55 -0.23 -7.04
C VAL A 32 11.20 0.24 -7.59
N VAL A 33 11.20 0.69 -8.84
CA VAL A 33 9.99 1.16 -9.53
C VAL A 33 9.70 0.25 -10.72
N LEU A 34 8.56 -0.42 -10.69
CA LEU A 34 8.13 -1.36 -11.73
C LEU A 34 7.17 -0.67 -12.70
N TYR A 35 7.42 -0.77 -14.00
CA TYR A 35 6.56 -0.14 -15.01
C TYR A 35 6.38 -1.02 -16.25
N ASN A 36 5.27 -0.79 -16.97
CA ASN A 36 4.95 -1.52 -18.19
C ASN A 36 5.37 -0.70 -19.42
N LYS A 37 6.34 -1.20 -20.19
CA LYS A 37 6.82 -0.59 -21.44
C LYS A 37 5.74 -0.55 -22.53
N ALA A 38 4.75 -1.44 -22.49
CA ALA A 38 3.63 -1.45 -23.43
C ALA A 38 2.61 -0.33 -23.17
N ALA A 39 2.68 0.35 -22.00
CA ALA A 39 1.80 1.44 -21.64
C ALA A 39 2.58 2.77 -21.55
N PRO A 40 2.42 3.71 -22.50
CA PRO A 40 3.19 4.96 -22.53
C PRO A 40 3.10 5.80 -21.25
N ASP A 41 1.91 5.86 -20.63
CA ASP A 41 1.71 6.57 -19.36
C ASP A 41 2.50 5.94 -18.21
N SER A 42 2.66 4.61 -18.21
CA SER A 42 3.43 3.89 -17.20
C SER A 42 4.89 4.34 -17.18
N VAL A 43 5.51 4.45 -18.37
CA VAL A 43 6.90 4.89 -18.53
C VAL A 43 7.09 6.32 -18.01
N GLN A 44 6.16 7.21 -18.35
CA GLN A 44 6.23 8.62 -17.92
C GLN A 44 6.04 8.77 -16.41
N LEU A 45 5.07 8.05 -15.84
CA LEU A 45 4.79 8.06 -14.40
C LEU A 45 5.95 7.47 -13.59
N ALA A 46 6.56 6.38 -14.06
CA ALA A 46 7.71 5.76 -13.40
C ALA A 46 8.90 6.74 -13.29
N ARG A 47 9.23 7.41 -14.39
CA ARG A 47 10.28 8.45 -14.41
C ARG A 47 9.93 9.62 -13.53
N PHE A 48 8.67 10.05 -13.55
CA PHE A 48 8.21 11.16 -12.71
C PHE A 48 8.31 10.81 -11.22
N TYR A 49 7.81 9.64 -10.81
CA TYR A 49 7.89 9.19 -9.42
C TYR A 49 9.35 9.05 -8.96
N ALA A 50 10.18 8.39 -9.76
CA ALA A 50 11.59 8.20 -9.43
C ALA A 50 12.32 9.54 -9.29
N HIS A 51 12.07 10.51 -10.18
CA HIS A 51 12.65 11.84 -10.08
C HIS A 51 12.23 12.55 -8.79
N GLN A 52 10.93 12.51 -8.45
CA GLN A 52 10.40 13.18 -7.25
C GLN A 52 10.93 12.57 -5.94
N ARG A 53 11.23 11.27 -5.93
CA ARG A 53 11.73 10.54 -4.76
C ARG A 53 13.26 10.36 -4.73
N GLY A 54 13.98 10.85 -5.74
CA GLY A 54 15.43 10.65 -5.85
C GLY A 54 15.85 9.20 -6.06
N ILE A 55 14.98 8.37 -6.66
CA ILE A 55 15.27 6.97 -6.98
C ILE A 55 16.15 6.91 -8.24
N ALA A 56 17.24 6.15 -8.16
CA ALA A 56 18.23 6.06 -9.21
C ALA A 56 17.68 5.38 -10.48
N HIS A 57 18.23 5.71 -11.65
CA HIS A 57 17.72 5.20 -12.94
C HIS A 57 17.82 3.67 -13.05
N ASP A 58 18.87 3.07 -12.48
CA ASP A 58 19.05 1.63 -12.41
C ASP A 58 18.04 0.94 -11.48
N HIS A 59 17.29 1.67 -10.66
CA HIS A 59 16.19 1.12 -9.85
C HIS A 59 14.83 1.12 -10.60
N LEU A 60 14.77 1.63 -11.83
CA LEU A 60 13.59 1.53 -12.69
C LEU A 60 13.65 0.24 -13.49
N VAL A 61 12.67 -0.64 -13.28
CA VAL A 61 12.56 -1.94 -13.94
C VAL A 61 11.34 -1.95 -14.85
N GLY A 62 11.57 -2.10 -16.15
CA GLY A 62 10.52 -2.07 -17.16
C GLY A 62 10.25 -3.44 -17.77
N PHE A 63 9.00 -3.87 -17.76
CA PHE A 63 8.53 -5.12 -18.35
C PHE A 63 7.74 -4.86 -19.63
N THR A 64 7.69 -5.85 -20.52
CA THR A 64 6.70 -5.89 -21.59
C THR A 64 5.67 -6.94 -21.19
N CYS A 65 4.56 -6.49 -20.60
CA CYS A 65 3.49 -7.35 -20.10
C CYS A 65 2.12 -6.82 -20.54
N SER A 66 1.06 -7.58 -20.28
CA SER A 66 -0.31 -7.21 -20.66
C SER A 66 -0.71 -5.84 -20.12
N THR A 67 -1.55 -5.12 -20.87
CA THR A 67 -2.19 -3.87 -20.42
C THR A 67 -3.52 -4.10 -19.72
N GLU A 68 -4.02 -5.34 -19.70
CA GLU A 68 -5.22 -5.75 -18.98
C GLU A 68 -4.98 -5.83 -17.47
N GLU A 69 -6.04 -5.69 -16.68
CA GLU A 69 -5.93 -5.78 -15.21
C GLU A 69 -5.73 -7.21 -14.71
N GLU A 70 -6.29 -8.21 -15.40
CA GLU A 70 -6.26 -9.61 -14.98
C GLU A 70 -5.49 -10.45 -15.99
N ILE A 71 -4.49 -11.19 -15.49
CA ILE A 71 -3.61 -12.06 -16.31
C ILE A 71 -3.62 -13.49 -15.77
N SER A 72 -3.17 -14.46 -16.58
CA SER A 72 -2.87 -15.81 -16.08
C SER A 72 -1.65 -15.85 -15.16
N ARG A 73 -1.57 -16.93 -14.37
CA ARG A 73 -0.37 -17.29 -13.61
C ARG A 73 0.86 -17.43 -14.53
N GLU A 74 0.71 -18.10 -15.68
CA GLU A 74 1.79 -18.24 -16.66
C GLU A 74 2.29 -16.89 -17.20
N GLU A 75 1.38 -15.97 -17.55
CA GLU A 75 1.74 -14.62 -17.99
C GLU A 75 2.47 -13.85 -16.89
N TYR A 76 2.03 -13.96 -15.62
CA TYR A 76 2.72 -13.34 -14.49
C TYR A 76 4.14 -13.88 -14.35
N ASP A 77 4.30 -15.20 -14.34
CA ASP A 77 5.59 -15.85 -14.14
C ASP A 77 6.57 -15.49 -15.26
N THR A 78 6.12 -15.59 -16.51
CA THR A 78 6.97 -15.39 -17.70
C THR A 78 7.30 -13.93 -17.98
N THR A 79 6.38 -13.00 -17.70
CA THR A 79 6.56 -11.59 -18.09
C THR A 79 6.95 -10.67 -16.93
N ILE A 80 6.73 -11.09 -15.67
CA ILE A 80 6.98 -10.27 -14.48
C ILE A 80 7.90 -11.00 -13.49
N ALA A 81 7.45 -12.10 -12.89
CA ALA A 81 8.13 -12.69 -11.73
C ALA A 81 9.52 -13.22 -12.06
N ASN A 82 9.65 -14.06 -13.09
CA ASN A 82 10.94 -14.64 -13.47
C ASN A 82 11.92 -13.57 -13.99
N PRO A 83 11.53 -12.66 -14.90
CA PRO A 83 12.39 -11.55 -15.29
C PRO A 83 12.84 -10.69 -14.11
N LEU A 84 11.95 -10.43 -13.13
CA LEU A 84 12.29 -9.64 -11.95
C LEU A 84 13.28 -10.38 -11.03
N ARG A 85 13.08 -11.68 -10.80
CA ARG A 85 14.04 -12.52 -10.06
C ARG A 85 15.42 -12.44 -10.68
N GLU A 86 15.53 -12.62 -12.00
CA GLU A 86 16.81 -12.54 -12.71
C GLU A 86 17.47 -11.15 -12.60
N ILE A 87 16.67 -10.08 -12.61
CA ILE A 87 17.18 -8.71 -12.38
C ILE A 87 17.71 -8.56 -10.96
N PHE A 88 16.99 -9.04 -9.94
CA PHE A 88 17.44 -8.98 -8.55
C PHE A 88 18.76 -9.74 -8.34
N LYS A 89 18.92 -10.91 -8.98
CA LYS A 89 20.17 -11.68 -8.97
C LYS A 89 21.30 -10.94 -9.68
N THR A 90 21.06 -10.50 -10.92
CA THR A 90 22.08 -9.87 -11.78
C THR A 90 22.57 -8.54 -11.22
N ARG A 91 21.71 -7.79 -10.52
CA ARG A 91 22.05 -6.52 -9.87
C ARG A 91 22.60 -6.68 -8.45
N HIS A 92 22.75 -7.93 -7.98
CA HIS A 92 23.18 -8.24 -6.63
C HIS A 92 22.31 -7.58 -5.55
N TRP A 93 21.02 -7.42 -5.84
CA TRP A 93 20.06 -6.94 -4.85
C TRP A 93 19.70 -8.01 -3.85
N TRP A 94 19.80 -9.29 -4.24
CA TRP A 94 19.72 -10.44 -3.35
C TRP A 94 21.08 -11.01 -3.00
N THR A 95 21.20 -11.45 -1.76
CA THR A 95 22.22 -12.39 -1.32
C THR A 95 21.64 -13.79 -1.43
N LEU A 96 22.29 -14.64 -2.24
CA LEU A 96 21.88 -16.03 -2.46
C LEU A 96 22.72 -16.95 -1.60
N HIS A 97 22.10 -18.03 -1.13
CA HIS A 97 22.77 -19.17 -0.52
C HIS A 97 22.37 -20.43 -1.29
N GLU A 98 23.37 -21.13 -1.83
CA GLU A 98 23.18 -22.44 -2.44
C GLU A 98 23.08 -23.50 -1.35
N THR A 99 21.97 -24.23 -1.34
CA THR A 99 21.85 -25.42 -0.51
C THR A 99 22.62 -26.59 -1.13
N PRO A 100 23.00 -27.63 -0.35
CA PRO A 100 23.65 -28.84 -0.89
C PRO A 100 22.87 -29.53 -2.01
N ASP A 101 21.55 -29.31 -2.07
CA ASP A 101 20.63 -29.86 -3.07
C ASP A 101 20.50 -28.97 -4.32
N GLN A 102 21.36 -27.96 -4.47
CA GLN A 102 21.34 -26.97 -5.57
C GLN A 102 20.06 -26.11 -5.64
N GLU A 103 19.24 -26.11 -4.59
CA GLU A 103 18.15 -25.14 -4.47
C GLU A 103 18.72 -23.79 -4.01
N GLU A 104 18.48 -22.76 -4.81
CA GLU A 104 18.84 -21.38 -4.50
C GLU A 104 17.87 -20.80 -3.45
N SER A 105 18.40 -20.27 -2.36
CA SER A 105 17.61 -19.56 -1.36
C SER A 105 18.07 -18.10 -1.22
N VAL A 106 17.12 -17.18 -1.07
CA VAL A 106 17.42 -15.76 -0.81
C VAL A 106 17.54 -15.55 0.70
N THR A 107 18.71 -15.12 1.16
CA THR A 107 18.97 -14.91 2.59
C THR A 107 18.89 -13.44 3.00
N ALA A 108 19.16 -12.52 2.09
CA ALA A 108 19.04 -11.09 2.33
C ALA A 108 18.66 -10.32 1.06
N SER A 109 18.12 -9.12 1.24
CA SER A 109 17.81 -8.19 0.16
C SER A 109 18.28 -6.78 0.53
N SER A 110 18.84 -6.05 -0.43
CA SER A 110 19.11 -4.60 -0.31
C SER A 110 17.92 -3.75 -0.78
N ILE A 111 16.98 -4.36 -1.50
CA ILE A 111 15.72 -3.75 -1.90
C ILE A 111 14.63 -4.26 -0.96
N HIS A 112 13.87 -3.33 -0.38
CA HIS A 112 12.76 -3.63 0.52
C HIS A 112 11.43 -3.07 0.03
N PHE A 113 11.46 -2.03 -0.82
CA PHE A 113 10.26 -1.34 -1.28
C PHE A 113 10.07 -1.49 -2.79
N VAL A 114 8.83 -1.69 -3.20
CA VAL A 114 8.45 -1.79 -4.62
C VAL A 114 7.31 -0.82 -4.90
N ALA A 115 7.55 0.13 -5.79
CA ALA A 115 6.51 1.00 -6.33
C ALA A 115 6.05 0.46 -7.69
N VAL A 116 4.84 -0.09 -7.74
CA VAL A 116 4.22 -0.60 -8.96
C VAL A 116 3.47 0.53 -9.66
N ILE A 117 3.82 0.83 -10.90
CA ILE A 117 3.21 1.94 -11.65
C ILE A 117 2.03 1.44 -12.49
N LYS A 118 0.98 2.28 -12.58
CA LYS A 118 -0.15 2.14 -13.51
C LYS A 118 0.29 1.53 -14.84
N GLY A 119 -0.41 0.48 -15.26
CA GLY A 119 -0.13 -0.25 -16.49
C GLY A 119 0.50 -1.63 -16.28
N ILE A 120 1.09 -1.90 -15.11
CA ILE A 120 1.34 -3.28 -14.67
C ILE A 120 -0.02 -3.94 -14.34
N PRO A 121 -0.27 -5.20 -14.72
CA PRO A 121 -1.50 -5.92 -14.36
C PRO A 121 -1.79 -5.88 -12.86
N LEU A 122 -3.06 -5.89 -12.49
CA LEU A 122 -3.53 -5.73 -11.10
C LEU A 122 -3.62 -7.08 -10.38
N LYS A 123 -4.15 -8.11 -11.04
CA LYS A 123 -4.52 -9.38 -10.42
C LYS A 123 -4.27 -10.58 -11.33
N ILE A 124 -4.20 -11.74 -10.71
CA ILE A 124 -3.86 -13.02 -11.33
C ILE A 124 -5.03 -13.97 -11.10
N ARG A 125 -5.62 -14.45 -12.20
CA ARG A 125 -6.75 -15.40 -12.17
C ARG A 125 -6.30 -16.77 -11.64
N PRO A 126 -7.22 -17.54 -11.02
CA PRO A 126 -6.88 -18.84 -10.48
C PRO A 126 -6.42 -19.81 -11.57
N THR A 127 -5.60 -20.78 -11.19
CA THR A 127 -5.16 -21.87 -12.07
C THR A 127 -5.47 -23.22 -11.41
N ALA A 128 -5.89 -24.21 -12.21
CA ALA A 128 -6.27 -25.52 -11.70
C ALA A 128 -5.05 -26.38 -11.33
N ASP A 129 -4.01 -26.35 -12.17
CA ASP A 129 -2.82 -27.17 -12.03
C ASP A 129 -1.58 -26.27 -12.03
N TYR A 130 -0.94 -26.12 -10.88
CA TYR A 130 0.37 -25.47 -10.76
C TYR A 130 1.37 -26.45 -10.16
N PRO A 131 2.46 -26.81 -10.87
CA PRO A 131 3.42 -27.79 -10.37
C PRO A 131 4.01 -27.39 -9.02
N GLY A 132 3.86 -28.27 -8.03
CA GLY A 132 4.36 -28.08 -6.66
C GLY A 132 3.39 -27.38 -5.70
N ASP A 133 2.22 -26.93 -6.18
CA ASP A 133 1.18 -26.39 -5.31
C ASP A 133 0.42 -27.51 -4.60
N VAL A 134 0.27 -27.41 -3.28
CA VAL A 134 -0.43 -28.41 -2.46
C VAL A 134 -1.57 -27.73 -1.71
N PRO A 135 -2.80 -27.72 -2.29
CA PRO A 135 -3.97 -27.16 -1.64
C PRO A 135 -4.20 -27.70 -0.24
N ARG A 136 -4.44 -26.79 0.71
CA ARG A 136 -4.69 -27.11 2.12
C ARG A 136 -6.18 -27.00 2.46
N PRO A 137 -6.67 -27.69 3.51
CA PRO A 137 -8.03 -27.51 4.00
C PRO A 137 -8.28 -26.08 4.50
N GLY A 138 -9.55 -25.69 4.57
CA GLY A 138 -9.99 -24.37 5.03
C GLY A 138 -10.39 -23.44 3.89
N PRO A 139 -11.05 -22.30 4.21
CA PRO A 139 -11.71 -21.45 3.23
C PRO A 139 -10.76 -20.84 2.19
N MET A 140 -9.49 -20.61 2.56
CA MET A 140 -8.46 -20.06 1.68
C MET A 140 -7.38 -21.06 1.28
N GLY A 141 -7.36 -22.26 1.86
CA GLY A 141 -6.22 -23.17 1.68
C GLY A 141 -6.04 -23.70 0.26
N ASN A 142 -7.10 -23.67 -0.55
CA ASN A 142 -7.12 -24.07 -1.96
C ASN A 142 -7.29 -22.92 -2.96
N ARG A 143 -7.29 -21.67 -2.48
CA ARG A 143 -7.43 -20.46 -3.30
C ARG A 143 -6.04 -19.99 -3.74
N ASN A 144 -5.85 -19.71 -5.03
CA ASN A 144 -4.55 -19.33 -5.61
C ASN A 144 -4.61 -18.14 -6.59
N GLU A 145 -5.79 -17.53 -6.75
CA GLU A 145 -5.92 -16.21 -7.31
C GLU A 145 -5.35 -15.16 -6.35
N ALA A 146 -4.71 -14.13 -6.90
CA ALA A 146 -3.95 -13.19 -6.09
C ALA A 146 -3.92 -11.80 -6.74
N SER A 147 -3.55 -10.78 -5.96
CA SER A 147 -3.06 -9.55 -6.56
C SER A 147 -1.63 -9.76 -7.10
N VAL A 148 -1.26 -9.04 -8.15
CA VAL A 148 0.15 -8.99 -8.58
C VAL A 148 1.02 -8.47 -7.43
N ASP A 149 0.50 -7.52 -6.66
CA ASP A 149 1.22 -6.85 -5.58
C ASP A 149 1.58 -7.84 -4.45
N SER A 150 0.65 -8.72 -4.04
CA SER A 150 0.91 -9.77 -3.04
C SER A 150 1.90 -10.83 -3.51
N GLU A 151 1.92 -11.14 -4.80
CA GLU A 151 2.88 -12.10 -5.37
C GLU A 151 4.29 -11.50 -5.50
N LEU A 152 4.38 -10.20 -5.75
CA LEU A 152 5.63 -9.45 -5.68
C LEU A 152 6.15 -9.38 -4.24
N THR A 153 5.27 -9.26 -3.23
CA THR A 153 5.64 -9.27 -1.81
C THR A 153 6.44 -10.53 -1.43
N VAL A 154 6.08 -11.68 -1.98
CA VAL A 154 6.74 -12.98 -1.69
C VAL A 154 7.73 -13.42 -2.78
N LEU A 155 8.17 -12.52 -3.65
CA LEU A 155 9.00 -12.85 -4.83
C LEU A 155 10.26 -13.67 -4.49
N ALA A 156 10.89 -13.36 -3.36
CA ALA A 156 12.13 -13.99 -2.88
C ALA A 156 11.93 -15.41 -2.31
N PHE A 157 10.68 -15.85 -2.09
CA PHE A 157 10.41 -17.13 -1.45
C PHE A 157 10.67 -18.31 -2.39
N MET A 158 10.66 -18.08 -3.70
CA MET A 158 10.86 -19.11 -4.74
C MET A 158 9.97 -20.36 -4.57
N SER A 159 8.87 -20.22 -3.82
CA SER A 159 7.99 -21.31 -3.46
C SER A 159 7.08 -21.69 -4.62
N HIS A 160 6.89 -22.98 -4.82
CA HIS A 160 5.87 -23.51 -5.73
C HIS A 160 4.48 -23.62 -5.09
N GLN A 161 4.38 -23.47 -3.77
CA GLN A 161 3.10 -23.32 -3.06
C GLN A 161 2.56 -21.91 -3.32
N ILE A 162 1.50 -21.82 -4.13
CA ILE A 162 0.82 -20.57 -4.50
C ILE A 162 -0.55 -20.45 -3.86
N SER A 163 -1.10 -21.55 -3.30
CA SER A 163 -2.39 -21.51 -2.61
C SER A 163 -2.27 -21.21 -1.11
N GLY A 164 -3.25 -20.47 -0.60
CA GLY A 164 -3.40 -20.18 0.81
C GLY A 164 -2.56 -19.03 1.37
N PRO A 165 -2.78 -18.70 2.65
CA PRO A 165 -2.15 -17.55 3.28
C PRO A 165 -0.67 -17.80 3.60
N THR A 166 0.11 -16.72 3.57
CA THR A 166 1.50 -16.67 4.02
C THR A 166 1.61 -15.77 5.25
N PRO A 167 2.27 -16.21 6.34
CA PRO A 167 2.48 -15.37 7.51
C PRO A 167 3.30 -14.11 7.20
N ASN A 168 2.88 -12.95 7.69
CA ASN A 168 3.62 -11.70 7.58
C ASN A 168 4.51 -11.50 8.83
N PRO A 169 5.86 -11.59 8.70
CA PRO A 169 6.78 -11.42 9.84
C PRO A 169 6.82 -9.98 10.38
N TYR A 170 6.29 -9.00 9.64
CA TYR A 170 6.24 -7.58 10.03
C TYR A 170 4.98 -7.22 10.81
N PHE A 171 4.00 -8.13 10.89
CA PHE A 171 2.71 -7.87 11.52
C PHE A 171 2.86 -7.43 12.98
N GLN A 172 2.15 -6.35 13.36
CA GLN A 172 2.17 -5.75 14.70
C GLN A 172 3.55 -5.30 15.22
N ASN A 173 4.54 -5.15 14.35
CA ASN A 173 5.86 -4.69 14.73
C ASN A 173 6.02 -3.16 14.56
N PHE A 174 6.96 -2.57 15.30
CA PHE A 174 7.34 -1.15 15.20
C PHE A 174 8.76 -0.96 14.63
N ARG A 175 9.51 -2.05 14.41
CA ARG A 175 10.85 -1.99 13.83
C ARG A 175 10.79 -1.39 12.43
N ALA A 176 11.78 -0.57 12.09
CA ALA A 176 11.98 -0.17 10.71
C ALA A 176 12.35 -1.41 9.88
N ILE A 177 12.02 -1.41 8.59
CA ILE A 177 12.25 -2.59 7.74
C ILE A 177 13.72 -3.01 7.69
N GLY A 178 14.64 -2.04 7.75
CA GLY A 178 16.09 -2.28 7.78
C GLY A 178 16.61 -2.94 9.05
N ASP A 179 15.81 -2.97 10.13
CA ASP A 179 16.17 -3.61 11.41
C ASP A 179 15.76 -5.09 11.46
N PHE A 180 15.03 -5.59 10.45
CA PHE A 180 14.67 -6.99 10.37
C PHE A 180 15.81 -7.83 9.79
N GLU A 181 16.17 -8.89 10.50
CA GLU A 181 17.05 -9.92 9.95
C GLU A 181 16.35 -10.60 8.77
N ASN A 182 17.08 -10.78 7.67
CA ASN A 182 16.61 -11.47 6.46
C ASN A 182 15.27 -10.91 5.92
N ALA A 183 15.13 -9.58 5.88
CA ALA A 183 13.95 -8.88 5.35
C ALA A 183 13.78 -9.07 3.83
N THR A 184 13.36 -10.26 3.41
CA THR A 184 13.21 -10.68 2.01
C THR A 184 11.78 -10.52 1.49
N MET A 185 10.80 -10.35 2.38
CA MET A 185 9.42 -10.01 1.99
C MET A 185 9.35 -8.53 1.61
N LEU A 186 8.95 -8.23 0.38
CA LEU A 186 8.95 -6.88 -0.16
C LEU A 186 7.72 -6.09 0.30
N LEU A 187 7.90 -4.81 0.65
CA LEU A 187 6.83 -3.85 0.91
C LEU A 187 6.38 -3.25 -0.41
N VAL A 188 5.30 -3.80 -0.97
CA VAL A 188 4.78 -3.43 -2.29
C VAL A 188 3.62 -2.46 -2.17
N CYS A 189 3.72 -1.32 -2.85
CA CYS A 189 2.65 -0.35 -3.00
C CYS A 189 2.46 0.00 -4.48
N ARG A 190 1.23 0.30 -4.87
CA ARG A 190 0.87 0.65 -6.25
C ARG A 190 0.46 2.09 -6.41
N LEU A 191 0.99 2.74 -7.44
CA LEU A 191 0.61 4.04 -7.96
C LEU A 191 -0.26 3.84 -9.21
N ASP A 192 -1.54 3.55 -8.99
CA ASP A 192 -2.53 3.31 -10.05
C ASP A 192 -3.88 3.94 -9.68
N ALA A 193 -4.64 4.29 -10.71
CA ALA A 193 -5.93 4.97 -10.65
C ALA A 193 -6.57 4.92 -12.04
N PRO A 194 -7.87 5.26 -12.19
CA PRO A 194 -8.52 5.24 -13.50
C PRO A 194 -7.77 6.04 -14.56
N ALA A 195 -7.27 7.23 -14.19
CA ALA A 195 -6.52 8.13 -15.08
C ALA A 195 -5.07 8.35 -14.60
N ALA A 196 -4.13 8.51 -15.55
CA ALA A 196 -2.73 8.82 -15.25
C ALA A 196 -2.55 10.16 -14.52
N ALA A 197 -3.41 11.14 -14.81
CA ALA A 197 -3.41 12.43 -14.11
C ALA A 197 -3.69 12.27 -12.61
N THR A 198 -4.58 11.34 -12.23
CA THR A 198 -4.85 11.00 -10.83
C THR A 198 -3.61 10.44 -10.15
N VAL A 199 -2.88 9.53 -10.80
CA VAL A 199 -1.62 8.98 -10.26
C VAL A 199 -0.58 10.08 -10.05
N ARG A 200 -0.41 10.98 -11.03
CA ARG A 200 0.49 12.13 -10.90
C ARG A 200 0.11 13.02 -9.71
N ARG A 201 -1.18 13.27 -9.52
CA ARG A 201 -1.71 14.03 -8.39
C ARG A 201 -1.41 13.33 -7.06
N MET A 202 -1.70 12.03 -6.94
CA MET A 202 -1.39 11.23 -5.74
C MET A 202 0.08 11.36 -5.32
N ILE A 203 1.01 11.30 -6.28
CA ILE A 203 2.46 11.47 -6.00
C ILE A 203 2.75 12.86 -5.44
N VAL A 204 2.21 13.91 -6.05
CA VAL A 204 2.46 15.30 -5.64
C VAL A 204 1.82 15.58 -4.28
N ASP A 205 0.57 15.16 -4.09
CA ASP A 205 -0.20 15.37 -2.87
C ASP A 205 0.45 14.66 -1.68
N ALA A 206 0.91 13.41 -1.85
CA ALA A 206 1.62 12.67 -0.80
C ALA A 206 2.91 13.38 -0.38
N ILE A 207 3.75 13.80 -1.35
CA ILE A 207 5.00 14.51 -1.06
C ILE A 207 4.73 15.86 -0.39
N ALA A 208 3.67 16.55 -0.77
CA ALA A 208 3.27 17.79 -0.12
C ALA A 208 2.87 17.53 1.34
N ALA A 209 2.01 16.54 1.59
CA ALA A 209 1.55 16.18 2.92
C ALA A 209 2.67 15.68 3.83
N GLU A 210 3.63 14.90 3.32
CA GLU A 210 4.82 14.48 4.07
C GLU A 210 5.66 15.68 4.54
N LYS A 211 5.73 16.75 3.73
CA LYS A 211 6.50 17.96 4.07
C LYS A 211 5.75 18.91 5.00
N SER A 212 4.43 19.02 4.85
CA SER A 212 3.61 19.98 5.58
C SER A 212 2.82 19.40 6.74
N GLY A 213 2.78 18.07 6.87
CA GLY A 213 1.80 17.34 7.67
C GLY A 213 0.48 17.12 6.93
N LEU A 214 -0.23 16.07 7.32
CA LEU A 214 -1.60 15.80 6.89
C LEU A 214 -2.57 16.54 7.81
N TRP A 215 -3.25 17.55 7.27
CA TRP A 215 -4.20 18.38 8.01
C TRP A 215 -5.63 18.08 7.59
N GLY A 216 -6.55 18.08 8.54
CA GLY A 216 -7.98 17.93 8.29
C GLY A 216 -8.66 17.17 9.40
N ARG A 217 -9.76 16.50 9.06
CA ARG A 217 -10.54 15.69 9.98
C ARG A 217 -10.71 14.27 9.45
N ALA A 218 -10.99 13.37 10.37
CA ALA A 218 -11.31 11.99 10.09
C ALA A 218 -12.83 11.78 10.07
N TYR A 219 -13.26 10.85 9.21
CA TYR A 219 -14.60 10.31 9.17
C TYR A 219 -14.54 8.79 9.32
N VAL A 220 -15.20 8.28 10.34
CA VAL A 220 -15.31 6.85 10.61
C VAL A 220 -16.79 6.46 10.45
N ASP A 221 -17.05 5.50 9.59
CA ASP A 221 -18.38 5.02 9.19
C ASP A 221 -18.49 3.55 9.59
N GLY A 222 -18.98 3.29 10.80
CA GLY A 222 -19.25 1.92 11.27
C GLY A 222 -20.48 1.33 10.61
N ALA A 223 -20.70 0.01 10.76
CA ALA A 223 -21.98 -0.60 10.36
C ALA A 223 -22.72 -1.31 11.46
N HIS A 224 -22.18 -1.32 12.69
CA HIS A 224 -22.82 -1.96 13.83
C HIS A 224 -23.13 -3.44 13.56
N ASN A 225 -22.21 -4.13 12.90
CA ASN A 225 -22.41 -5.51 12.48
C ASN A 225 -22.11 -6.45 13.65
N THR A 226 -23.16 -7.06 14.18
CA THR A 226 -23.12 -7.95 15.36
C THR A 226 -23.21 -9.44 14.99
N SER A 227 -22.87 -9.79 13.75
CA SER A 227 -23.01 -11.16 13.24
C SER A 227 -21.70 -11.77 12.74
N GLY A 228 -21.48 -13.04 13.08
CA GLY A 228 -20.63 -13.96 12.31
C GLY A 228 -19.14 -13.63 12.29
N GLY A 229 -18.62 -12.94 13.30
CA GLY A 229 -17.22 -12.54 13.36
C GLY A 229 -16.93 -11.23 12.60
N MET A 230 -17.97 -10.55 12.08
CA MET A 230 -17.83 -9.24 11.44
C MET A 230 -17.70 -8.09 12.44
N GLU A 231 -17.96 -8.35 13.72
CA GLU A 231 -17.82 -7.38 14.83
C GLU A 231 -16.40 -6.84 14.94
N VAL A 232 -15.41 -7.65 14.55
CA VAL A 232 -14.00 -7.26 14.56
C VAL A 232 -13.72 -6.06 13.65
N GLY A 233 -14.49 -5.91 12.58
CA GLY A 233 -14.43 -4.76 11.68
C GLY A 233 -14.82 -3.46 12.37
N ASP A 234 -16.00 -3.46 13.00
CA ASP A 234 -16.47 -2.34 13.81
C ASP A 234 -15.55 -2.09 15.02
N GLN A 235 -14.94 -3.14 15.59
CA GLN A 235 -13.94 -2.99 16.64
C GLN A 235 -12.72 -2.18 16.14
N TRP A 236 -12.17 -2.52 14.97
CA TRP A 236 -11.06 -1.75 14.40
C TRP A 236 -11.42 -0.29 14.19
N LEU A 237 -12.61 -0.02 13.63
CA LEU A 237 -13.10 1.35 13.41
C LEU A 237 -13.25 2.12 14.73
N SER A 238 -13.79 1.49 15.77
CA SER A 238 -13.89 2.08 17.10
C SER A 238 -12.52 2.42 17.70
N GLU A 239 -11.53 1.53 17.57
CA GLU A 239 -10.17 1.76 18.07
C GLU A 239 -9.48 2.95 17.39
N ILE A 240 -9.69 3.12 16.07
CA ILE A 240 -9.19 4.27 15.30
C ILE A 240 -9.65 5.59 15.92
N THR A 241 -10.91 5.70 16.35
CA THR A 241 -11.41 6.94 16.98
C THR A 241 -10.61 7.31 18.23
N GLY A 242 -10.26 6.32 19.05
CA GLY A 242 -9.43 6.48 20.24
C GLY A 242 -8.00 6.88 19.90
N GLN A 243 -7.42 6.30 18.85
CA GLN A 243 -6.08 6.64 18.35
C GLN A 243 -6.03 8.10 17.86
N LEU A 244 -7.01 8.53 17.06
CA LEU A 244 -7.09 9.88 16.52
C LEU A 244 -7.28 10.93 17.62
N HIS A 245 -8.12 10.65 18.63
CA HIS A 245 -8.30 11.53 19.78
C HIS A 245 -6.99 11.75 20.55
N LYS A 246 -6.15 10.71 20.71
CA LYS A 246 -4.86 10.82 21.44
C LYS A 246 -3.90 11.80 20.78
N VAL A 247 -3.93 11.91 19.45
CA VAL A 247 -3.07 12.81 18.68
C VAL A 247 -3.75 14.13 18.29
N GLY A 248 -5.00 14.34 18.71
CA GLY A 248 -5.73 15.59 18.51
C GLY A 248 -6.32 15.78 17.11
N ILE A 249 -6.49 14.71 16.33
CA ILE A 249 -7.19 14.78 15.03
C ILE A 249 -8.70 14.78 15.27
N PRO A 250 -9.45 15.79 14.81
CA PRO A 250 -10.91 15.80 14.92
C PRO A 250 -11.52 14.62 14.16
N VAL A 251 -12.42 13.88 14.79
CA VAL A 251 -13.09 12.73 14.19
C VAL A 251 -14.60 12.87 14.28
N VAL A 252 -15.29 12.55 13.19
CA VAL A 252 -16.72 12.27 13.18
C VAL A 252 -16.88 10.76 13.07
N TYR A 253 -17.53 10.16 14.06
CA TYR A 253 -17.82 8.73 14.06
C TYR A 253 -19.33 8.51 13.99
N ASP A 254 -19.79 7.81 12.95
CA ASP A 254 -21.15 7.28 12.86
C ASP A 254 -21.12 5.79 13.19
N GLU A 255 -21.88 5.40 14.21
CA GLU A 255 -22.00 4.02 14.68
C GLU A 255 -23.29 3.34 14.20
N THR A 256 -24.07 4.01 13.35
CA THR A 256 -25.33 3.44 12.86
C THR A 256 -25.09 2.47 11.72
N PRO A 257 -25.99 1.50 11.46
CA PRO A 257 -25.86 0.62 10.30
C PRO A 257 -25.95 1.31 8.93
N ALA A 258 -26.34 2.59 8.89
CA ALA A 258 -26.50 3.33 7.66
C ALA A 258 -25.22 4.10 7.34
N LEU A 259 -24.77 4.02 6.09
CA LEU A 259 -23.66 4.85 5.61
C LEU A 259 -23.99 6.34 5.72
N PHE A 260 -22.95 7.17 5.76
CA PHE A 260 -23.11 8.60 5.56
C PHE A 260 -23.96 8.89 4.31
N PRO A 261 -25.04 9.69 4.42
CA PRO A 261 -25.92 9.94 3.29
C PRO A 261 -25.20 10.73 2.19
N GLU A 262 -25.67 10.62 0.95
CA GLU A 262 -25.08 11.32 -0.21
C GLU A 262 -24.94 12.83 0.01
N GLY A 263 -25.94 13.45 0.64
CA GLY A 263 -25.93 14.88 0.97
C GLY A 263 -25.17 15.26 2.23
N TYR A 264 -24.48 14.31 2.89
CA TYR A 264 -23.75 14.62 4.12
C TYR A 264 -22.62 15.62 3.81
N PRO A 265 -22.53 16.74 4.55
CA PRO A 265 -21.56 17.80 4.27
C PRO A 265 -20.16 17.40 4.79
N MET A 266 -19.56 16.39 4.18
CA MET A 266 -18.21 15.95 4.49
C MET A 266 -17.20 16.98 3.97
N THR A 267 -16.59 17.75 4.86
CA THR A 267 -15.59 18.79 4.52
C THR A 267 -14.25 18.45 5.13
N ASP A 268 -13.16 18.94 4.53
CA ASP A 268 -11.80 18.82 5.08
C ASP A 268 -11.39 17.37 5.40
N CYS A 269 -11.91 16.41 4.64
CA CYS A 269 -11.70 14.99 4.88
C CYS A 269 -10.26 14.61 4.53
N ALA A 270 -9.46 14.35 5.58
CA ALA A 270 -8.08 13.90 5.48
C ALA A 270 -7.96 12.39 5.73
N LEU A 271 -8.83 11.83 6.56
CA LEU A 271 -8.88 10.41 6.84
C LEU A 271 -10.32 9.90 6.70
N TYR A 272 -10.50 8.79 5.99
CA TYR A 272 -11.79 8.11 5.90
C TYR A 272 -11.61 6.61 6.14
N TYR A 273 -12.44 6.06 7.02
CA TYR A 273 -12.54 4.64 7.30
C TYR A 273 -14.01 4.25 7.30
N GLY A 274 -14.41 3.28 6.47
CA GLY A 274 -15.81 2.87 6.39
C GLY A 274 -16.04 1.38 6.33
N TRP A 275 -17.28 0.98 6.63
CA TRP A 275 -17.78 -0.38 6.67
C TRP A 275 -19.31 -0.32 6.48
N TYR A 276 -20.01 -1.22 5.78
CA TYR A 276 -19.59 -2.13 4.71
C TYR A 276 -20.65 -2.00 3.61
N ALA A 277 -20.22 -1.66 2.40
CA ALA A 277 -21.08 -1.67 1.23
C ALA A 277 -20.34 -2.11 -0.02
N ALA A 278 -21.09 -2.68 -0.97
CA ALA A 278 -20.48 -3.29 -2.15
C ALA A 278 -19.91 -2.30 -3.16
N THR A 279 -20.44 -1.08 -3.18
CA THR A 279 -20.06 -0.04 -4.15
C THR A 279 -20.03 1.30 -3.43
N VAL A 280 -19.18 2.19 -3.93
CA VAL A 280 -19.04 3.57 -3.47
C VAL A 280 -20.42 4.22 -3.29
N ALA A 281 -20.57 4.87 -2.15
CA ALA A 281 -21.82 5.49 -1.72
C ALA A 281 -21.53 6.75 -0.90
N GLY A 282 -22.58 7.39 -0.38
CA GLY A 282 -22.45 8.56 0.46
C GLY A 282 -21.86 9.77 -0.30
N PRO A 283 -21.14 10.67 0.39
CA PRO A 283 -20.60 11.89 -0.21
C PRO A 283 -19.70 11.65 -1.42
N PHE A 284 -19.13 10.45 -1.55
CA PHE A 284 -18.20 10.11 -2.63
C PHE A 284 -18.87 9.98 -4.00
N THR A 285 -20.20 9.83 -4.08
CA THR A 285 -20.94 9.84 -5.36
C THR A 285 -21.08 11.25 -5.94
N GLN A 286 -21.03 12.28 -5.09
CA GLN A 286 -21.20 13.67 -5.49
C GLN A 286 -20.09 14.11 -6.46
N PRO A 287 -20.41 14.67 -7.64
CA PRO A 287 -19.40 15.10 -8.62
C PRO A 287 -18.35 16.07 -8.06
N ASP A 288 -18.76 16.93 -7.12
CA ASP A 288 -17.95 18.02 -6.59
C ASP A 288 -17.19 17.67 -5.31
N PHE A 289 -17.47 16.52 -4.68
CA PHE A 289 -16.77 16.09 -3.47
C PHE A 289 -15.29 15.86 -3.76
N ARG A 290 -14.40 16.40 -2.92
CA ARG A 290 -12.96 16.14 -2.98
C ARG A 290 -12.38 15.93 -1.58
N PHE A 291 -11.50 14.94 -1.46
CA PHE A 291 -10.63 14.80 -0.31
C PHE A 291 -9.55 15.88 -0.27
N LEU A 292 -8.96 16.10 0.90
CA LEU A 292 -7.79 16.97 1.03
C LEU A 292 -6.54 16.34 0.39
N PRO A 293 -5.57 17.15 -0.09
CA PRO A 293 -4.27 16.63 -0.53
C PRO A 293 -3.59 15.80 0.56
N GLY A 294 -3.13 14.60 0.19
CA GLY A 294 -2.51 13.65 1.10
C GLY A 294 -3.48 12.74 1.84
N ALA A 295 -4.80 12.90 1.62
CA ALA A 295 -5.80 12.13 2.34
C ALA A 295 -5.65 10.61 2.13
N VAL A 296 -5.95 9.87 3.19
CA VAL A 296 -6.03 8.41 3.18
C VAL A 296 -7.47 7.99 3.37
N ALA A 297 -8.00 7.19 2.45
CA ALA A 297 -9.39 6.77 2.49
C ALA A 297 -9.48 5.27 2.26
N VAL A 298 -10.16 4.55 3.15
CA VAL A 298 -10.31 3.11 3.09
C VAL A 298 -11.75 2.74 3.40
N HIS A 299 -12.32 1.81 2.64
CA HIS A 299 -13.61 1.23 2.94
C HIS A 299 -13.49 -0.28 2.94
N ILE A 300 -13.97 -0.92 4.00
CA ILE A 300 -13.89 -2.36 4.16
C ILE A 300 -14.97 -2.98 3.29
N HIS A 301 -14.50 -3.63 2.23
CA HIS A 301 -15.29 -4.45 1.32
C HIS A 301 -14.38 -5.52 0.71
N SER A 302 -14.89 -6.74 0.55
CA SER A 302 -14.11 -7.89 0.04
C SER A 302 -13.53 -7.68 -1.35
N PHE A 303 -14.15 -6.82 -2.15
CA PHE A 303 -13.73 -6.53 -3.52
C PHE A 303 -13.44 -5.05 -3.74
N SER A 304 -13.11 -4.31 -2.66
CA SER A 304 -12.92 -2.84 -2.69
C SER A 304 -11.98 -2.36 -3.80
N ALA A 305 -11.00 -3.16 -4.20
CA ALA A 305 -10.03 -2.87 -5.26
C ALA A 305 -10.13 -3.83 -6.46
N ASN A 306 -11.27 -4.49 -6.70
CA ASN A 306 -11.41 -5.46 -7.80
C ASN A 306 -11.06 -4.90 -9.19
N THR A 307 -11.23 -3.60 -9.37
CA THR A 307 -10.70 -2.82 -10.50
C THR A 307 -10.21 -1.47 -9.99
N LEU A 308 -9.17 -0.93 -10.65
CA LEU A 308 -8.72 0.45 -10.50
C LEU A 308 -8.97 1.27 -11.78
N ARG A 309 -9.68 0.72 -12.77
CA ARG A 309 -9.94 1.37 -14.06
C ARG A 309 -11.26 2.11 -14.13
N ASP A 310 -12.19 1.81 -13.23
CA ASP A 310 -13.50 2.45 -13.17
C ASP A 310 -13.59 3.40 -11.96
N PRO A 311 -13.82 4.71 -12.16
CA PRO A 311 -13.97 5.67 -11.08
C PRO A 311 -15.30 5.55 -10.31
N ASN A 312 -16.18 4.61 -10.67
CA ASN A 312 -17.48 4.41 -10.04
C ASN A 312 -17.70 2.98 -9.51
N ALA A 313 -16.77 2.05 -9.75
CA ALA A 313 -16.90 0.66 -9.30
C ALA A 313 -16.15 0.41 -7.98
N ASN A 314 -16.76 -0.37 -7.08
CA ASN A 314 -16.19 -0.74 -5.79
C ASN A 314 -15.82 0.51 -4.96
N TRP A 315 -14.60 0.60 -4.40
CA TRP A 315 -14.22 1.70 -3.50
C TRP A 315 -12.88 2.35 -3.85
N VAL A 316 -11.80 1.59 -4.07
CA VAL A 316 -10.45 2.17 -4.20
C VAL A 316 -10.35 3.12 -5.40
N GLY A 317 -10.79 2.68 -6.58
CA GLY A 317 -10.82 3.52 -7.79
C GLY A 317 -11.60 4.84 -7.60
N PRO A 318 -12.85 4.79 -7.12
CA PRO A 318 -13.61 5.99 -6.76
C PRO A 318 -12.93 6.89 -5.74
N LEU A 319 -12.40 6.35 -4.63
CA LEU A 319 -11.78 7.14 -3.55
C LEU A 319 -10.56 7.92 -4.06
N VAL A 320 -9.67 7.27 -4.82
CA VAL A 320 -8.50 7.97 -5.40
C VAL A 320 -8.92 8.94 -6.51
N ALA A 321 -9.97 8.64 -7.28
CA ALA A 321 -10.53 9.59 -8.26
C ALA A 321 -11.08 10.86 -7.58
N LYS A 322 -11.61 10.74 -6.36
CA LYS A 322 -12.10 11.85 -5.54
C LYS A 322 -11.03 12.60 -4.76
N GLY A 323 -9.75 12.24 -4.89
CA GLY A 323 -8.66 13.03 -4.33
C GLY A 323 -7.81 12.32 -3.29
N ALA A 324 -8.22 11.14 -2.80
CA ALA A 324 -7.39 10.39 -1.87
C ALA A 324 -6.01 10.11 -2.50
N ALA A 325 -4.95 10.31 -1.71
CA ALA A 325 -3.58 10.03 -2.10
C ALA A 325 -3.24 8.55 -1.89
N ALA A 326 -3.87 7.90 -0.91
CA ALA A 326 -3.71 6.48 -0.62
C ALA A 326 -5.03 5.82 -0.21
N SER A 327 -5.10 4.51 -0.45
CA SER A 327 -6.21 3.64 -0.07
C SER A 327 -5.68 2.20 0.06
N LEU A 328 -6.43 1.36 0.76
CA LEU A 328 -6.20 -0.08 0.85
C LEU A 328 -7.39 -0.83 0.26
N GLY A 329 -7.16 -2.00 -0.32
CA GLY A 329 -8.26 -2.82 -0.80
C GLY A 329 -7.85 -4.15 -1.40
N ASN A 330 -8.87 -4.95 -1.71
CA ASN A 330 -8.72 -6.35 -2.10
C ASN A 330 -9.25 -6.57 -3.52
N VAL A 331 -8.50 -7.33 -4.33
CA VAL A 331 -8.87 -7.62 -5.73
C VAL A 331 -9.79 -8.85 -5.86
N TYR A 332 -9.68 -9.78 -4.90
CA TYR A 332 -10.51 -10.98 -4.73
C TYR A 332 -10.89 -11.11 -3.25
N GLU A 333 -11.86 -12.00 -2.97
CA GLU A 333 -12.37 -12.27 -1.62
C GLU A 333 -11.24 -12.67 -0.66
N PRO A 334 -10.98 -11.89 0.39
CA PRO A 334 -9.96 -12.22 1.38
C PRO A 334 -10.54 -12.95 2.60
N TYR A 335 -11.85 -12.84 2.88
CA TYR A 335 -12.40 -12.86 4.24
C TYR A 335 -11.84 -11.76 5.13
N LEU A 336 -12.68 -11.22 6.01
CA LEU A 336 -12.32 -10.12 6.89
C LEU A 336 -11.02 -10.36 7.67
N GLN A 337 -10.82 -11.57 8.23
CA GLN A 337 -9.66 -11.87 9.07
C GLN A 337 -8.31 -11.87 8.32
N LEU A 338 -8.33 -11.86 6.99
CA LEU A 338 -7.13 -11.79 6.15
C LEU A 338 -7.02 -10.46 5.38
N THR A 339 -7.86 -9.47 5.73
CA THR A 339 -7.70 -8.09 5.27
C THR A 339 -6.71 -7.30 6.13
N SER A 340 -6.34 -6.11 5.67
CA SER A 340 -5.58 -5.17 6.49
C SER A 340 -6.37 -4.77 7.74
N HIS A 341 -5.76 -4.96 8.89
CA HIS A 341 -6.22 -4.44 10.18
C HIS A 341 -6.13 -2.90 10.19
N LEU A 342 -7.28 -2.22 10.11
CA LEU A 342 -7.30 -0.76 9.92
C LEU A 342 -6.90 0.03 11.17
N ASP A 343 -7.15 -0.52 12.34
CA ASP A 343 -6.66 -0.07 13.65
C ASP A 343 -5.13 -0.06 13.70
N ILE A 344 -4.49 -1.15 13.27
CA ILE A 344 -3.02 -1.24 13.23
C ILE A 344 -2.47 -0.30 12.16
N PHE A 345 -3.12 -0.24 11.00
CA PHE A 345 -2.71 0.66 9.92
C PHE A 345 -2.75 2.13 10.35
N ASN A 346 -3.83 2.58 10.99
CA ASN A 346 -3.94 3.94 11.48
C ASN A 346 -2.91 4.22 12.60
N ASP A 347 -2.73 3.29 13.55
CA ASP A 347 -1.71 3.43 14.61
C ASP A 347 -0.30 3.62 14.02
N ARG A 348 0.05 2.87 12.97
CA ARG A 348 1.33 2.99 12.25
C ARG A 348 1.43 4.24 11.36
N LEU A 349 0.31 4.81 10.94
CA LEU A 349 0.30 6.05 10.15
C LEU A 349 0.57 7.29 11.03
N LEU A 350 0.23 7.22 12.33
CA LEU A 350 0.37 8.32 13.28
C LEU A 350 1.76 8.40 13.95
N HIS A 351 2.62 7.41 13.76
CA HIS A 351 3.88 7.21 14.51
C HIS A 351 5.07 6.96 13.58
#